data_AF-A0A410NXK9-F1
#
_entry.id   AF-A0A410NXK9-F1
#
_cell.length_a   1.000
_cell.length_b   1.000
_cell.length_c   1.000
_cell.angle_alpha   90.00
_cell.angle_beta   90.00
_cell.angle_gamma   90.00
#
_symmetry.space_group_name_H-M   'P 1'
#
loop_
_entity.id
_entity.type
_entity.pdbx_description
1 polymer ?
#
loop_
_entity_poly.entity_id
_entity_poly.type
_entity_poly.pdbx_seq_one_letter_code
_entity_poly.pdbx_strand_id
1 'polypeptide(L)'
;MRRLGLKRLADLDDRPRAPLAARFGADFPTRLARVLGDEDMRITPHRPPAPVIVDRVFFEPISTPEDIERALSDLLVETMDRLDQTGLGGRAFEAGFYRVDGETRRIVVRTGRPTRDAPATLRLFRERIAALAVPLDPGFGFDQMRMSVPWTQILAPTQQGLERETPGEEAFSRLVDRLTARLGPEAVLRFEPFASHIPERAARLVPAAARHGDETWPDLDPDDPPLRPLQMFDPPQPVETLAEVPDGYPLKFRWRRVLHEVTRAEGPERISGEWWRAPNQRTRDYYRVEDRDGRRFWLFRQGLYGETPEPRWFIHGLFA
;
A
#
# COMPACT_ATOMS: atom_id res chain seq x y z
N MET A 1 -0.90 -38.17 32.09
CA MET A 1 0.48 -37.66 32.28
C MET A 1 0.89 -37.56 33.76
N ARG A 2 0.13 -36.91 34.66
CA ARG A 2 0.49 -36.82 36.10
C ARG A 2 0.76 -38.17 36.80
N ARG A 3 0.04 -39.23 36.45
CA ARG A 3 0.26 -40.60 36.98
C ARG A 3 1.51 -41.30 36.44
N LEU A 4 2.16 -40.77 35.39
CA LEU A 4 3.36 -41.32 34.75
C LEU A 4 4.63 -40.53 35.11
N GLY A 5 4.54 -39.59 36.06
CA GLY A 5 5.67 -38.75 36.48
C GLY A 5 6.08 -37.64 35.51
N LEU A 6 5.48 -37.60 34.31
CA LEU A 6 5.75 -36.60 33.27
C LEU A 6 5.13 -35.26 33.68
N LYS A 7 5.98 -34.32 34.11
CA LYS A 7 5.58 -32.99 34.62
C LYS A 7 6.06 -31.86 33.72
N ARG A 8 7.13 -32.09 32.95
CA ARG A 8 7.77 -31.12 32.06
C ARG A 8 7.80 -31.65 30.63
N LEU A 9 7.87 -30.73 29.66
CA LEU A 9 7.99 -31.08 28.25
C LEU A 9 9.29 -31.84 27.97
N ALA A 10 10.39 -31.48 28.65
CA ALA A 10 11.67 -32.20 28.54
C ALA A 10 11.56 -33.70 28.91
N ASP A 11 10.67 -34.07 29.84
CA ASP A 11 10.46 -35.48 30.22
C ASP A 11 9.90 -36.34 29.06
N LEU A 12 9.33 -35.66 28.04
CA LEU A 12 8.75 -36.27 26.83
C LEU A 12 9.73 -36.25 25.64
N ASP A 13 10.65 -35.29 25.59
CA ASP A 13 11.60 -35.12 24.49
C ASP A 13 12.58 -36.32 24.41
N ASP A 14 13.14 -36.71 25.56
CA ASP A 14 14.09 -37.84 25.69
C ASP A 14 13.45 -39.23 25.48
N ARG A 15 12.15 -39.31 25.18
CA ARG A 15 11.41 -40.59 25.11
C ARG A 15 11.24 -41.05 23.66
N PRO A 16 11.38 -42.37 23.40
CA PRO A 16 11.08 -42.92 22.07
C PRO A 16 9.62 -42.66 21.70
N ARG A 17 9.38 -42.24 20.44
CA ARG A 17 8.06 -41.82 19.96
C ARG A 17 7.06 -42.98 19.81
N ALA A 18 7.53 -44.19 19.51
CA ALA A 18 6.67 -45.38 19.34
C ALA A 18 5.93 -45.81 20.62
N PRO A 19 6.58 -45.93 21.80
CA PRO A 19 5.89 -46.14 23.09
C PRO A 19 4.88 -45.05 23.44
N LEU A 20 5.16 -43.79 23.08
CA LEU A 20 4.23 -42.68 23.30
C LEU A 20 3.01 -42.80 22.39
N ALA A 21 3.20 -43.17 21.13
CA ALA A 21 2.11 -43.44 20.18
C ALA A 21 1.20 -44.57 20.67
N ALA A 22 1.78 -45.67 21.17
CA ALA A 22 1.04 -46.83 21.67
C ALA A 22 0.19 -46.50 22.91
N ARG A 23 0.63 -45.55 23.75
CA ARG A 23 -0.08 -45.15 24.99
C ARG A 23 -1.07 -44.01 24.80
N PHE A 24 -0.78 -43.07 23.92
CA PHE A 24 -1.53 -41.80 23.81
C PHE A 24 -2.15 -41.58 22.42
N GLY A 25 -2.00 -42.53 21.50
CA GLY A 25 -2.48 -42.44 20.13
C GLY A 25 -1.45 -41.81 19.18
N ALA A 26 -1.65 -42.06 17.88
CA ALA A 26 -0.72 -41.65 16.83
C ALA A 26 -0.60 -40.11 16.66
N ASP A 27 -1.59 -39.35 17.13
CA ASP A 27 -1.58 -37.87 17.07
C ASP A 27 -0.63 -37.24 18.11
N PHE A 28 -0.32 -37.97 19.19
CA PHE A 28 0.51 -37.44 20.28
C PHE A 28 1.97 -37.18 19.88
N PRO A 29 2.69 -38.14 19.25
CA PRO A 29 4.04 -37.88 18.74
C PRO A 29 4.12 -36.72 17.74
N THR A 30 3.11 -36.58 16.87
CA THR A 30 3.00 -35.49 15.89
C THR A 30 2.89 -34.14 16.58
N ARG A 31 2.01 -34.01 17.58
CA ARG A 31 1.92 -32.77 18.38
C ARG A 31 3.21 -32.48 19.14
N LEU A 32 3.87 -33.50 19.68
CA LEU A 32 5.14 -33.34 20.40
C LEU A 32 6.25 -32.86 19.46
N ALA A 33 6.35 -33.44 18.25
CA ALA A 33 7.30 -33.00 17.22
C ALA A 33 7.08 -31.53 16.84
N ARG A 34 5.84 -31.08 16.68
CA ARG A 34 5.50 -29.67 16.40
C ARG A 34 5.89 -28.72 17.52
N VAL A 35 5.66 -29.11 18.78
CA VAL A 35 6.00 -28.27 19.94
C VAL A 35 7.52 -28.17 20.13
N LEU A 36 8.27 -29.23 19.82
CA LEU A 36 9.72 -29.26 19.91
C LEU A 36 10.41 -28.62 18.69
N GLY A 37 9.67 -28.32 17.63
CA GLY A 37 10.22 -27.78 16.38
C GLY A 37 10.84 -28.83 15.45
N ASP A 38 10.68 -30.12 15.76
CA ASP A 38 11.09 -31.24 14.90
C ASP A 38 10.26 -31.32 13.61
N GLU A 39 9.01 -30.85 13.66
CA GLU A 39 8.11 -30.72 12.53
C GLU A 39 7.71 -29.24 12.36
N ASP A 40 7.94 -28.68 11.18
CA ASP A 40 7.46 -27.34 10.84
C ASP A 40 5.93 -27.36 10.73
N MET A 41 5.28 -26.78 11.74
CA MET A 41 3.85 -26.52 11.68
C MET A 41 3.62 -25.35 10.73
N ARG A 42 3.40 -25.68 9.45
CA ARG A 42 2.99 -24.70 8.45
C ARG A 42 1.85 -23.85 9.02
N ILE A 43 2.02 -22.54 9.00
CA ILE A 43 0.98 -21.60 9.38
C ILE A 43 -0.18 -21.79 8.41
N THR A 44 -1.30 -22.34 8.89
CA THR A 44 -2.56 -22.34 8.14
C THR A 44 -3.25 -21.01 8.42
N PRO A 45 -3.33 -20.09 7.43
CA PRO A 45 -3.97 -18.81 7.64
C PRO A 45 -5.44 -19.03 7.94
N HIS A 46 -5.90 -18.64 9.13
CA HIS A 46 -7.33 -18.62 9.43
C HIS A 46 -7.98 -17.50 8.60
N ARG A 47 -8.79 -17.87 7.61
CA ARG A 47 -9.55 -16.93 6.78
C ARG A 47 -11.00 -16.95 7.28
N PRO A 48 -11.42 -16.01 8.14
CA PRO A 48 -12.81 -15.95 8.56
C PRO A 48 -13.71 -15.77 7.31
N PRO A 49 -14.93 -16.32 7.33
CA PRO A 49 -15.88 -16.09 6.25
C PRO A 49 -16.15 -14.60 6.11
N ALA A 50 -16.46 -14.16 4.88
CA ALA A 50 -16.83 -12.78 4.62
C ALA A 50 -18.08 -12.42 5.47
N PRO A 51 -18.11 -11.23 6.11
CA PRO A 51 -19.24 -10.78 6.93
C PRO A 51 -20.60 -10.85 6.22
N VAL A 52 -20.63 -10.58 4.91
CA VAL A 52 -21.82 -10.68 4.08
C VAL A 52 -21.51 -11.54 2.87
N ILE A 53 -22.36 -12.53 2.63
CA ILE A 53 -22.34 -13.39 1.45
C ILE A 53 -23.76 -13.50 0.92
N VAL A 54 -23.95 -13.24 -0.38
CA VAL A 54 -25.19 -13.44 -1.11
C VAL A 54 -24.92 -14.39 -2.26
N ASP A 55 -25.73 -15.42 -2.37
CA ASP A 55 -25.59 -16.48 -3.35
C ASP A 55 -26.80 -16.54 -4.27
N ARG A 56 -26.55 -16.81 -5.55
CA ARG A 56 -27.59 -17.09 -6.53
C ARG A 56 -27.21 -18.30 -7.34
N VAL A 57 -28.09 -19.30 -7.31
CA VAL A 57 -28.00 -20.51 -8.14
C VAL A 57 -29.00 -20.35 -9.27
N PHE A 58 -28.57 -20.65 -10.49
CA PHE A 58 -29.38 -20.58 -11.69
C PHE A 58 -29.84 -21.97 -12.08
N PHE A 59 -31.12 -22.11 -12.38
CA PHE A 59 -31.66 -23.37 -12.88
C PHE A 59 -31.16 -23.68 -14.30
N GLU A 60 -31.11 -22.65 -15.15
CA GLU A 60 -30.43 -22.69 -16.45
C GLU A 60 -29.14 -21.87 -16.38
N PRO A 61 -27.98 -22.43 -16.77
CA PRO A 61 -26.72 -21.70 -16.74
C PRO A 61 -26.77 -20.44 -17.61
N ILE A 62 -26.31 -19.32 -17.08
CA ILE A 62 -26.26 -18.04 -17.81
C ILE A 62 -24.90 -17.84 -18.47
N SER A 63 -24.90 -17.34 -19.71
CA SER A 63 -23.66 -17.12 -20.47
C SER A 63 -23.61 -15.77 -21.18
N THR A 64 -24.74 -15.08 -21.32
CA THR A 64 -24.78 -13.77 -21.99
C THR A 64 -24.23 -12.67 -21.06
N PRO A 65 -23.45 -11.71 -21.57
CA PRO A 65 -22.99 -10.57 -20.78
C PRO A 65 -24.13 -9.81 -20.10
N GLU A 66 -25.28 -9.70 -20.76
CA GLU A 66 -26.48 -9.02 -20.26
C GLU A 66 -27.08 -9.74 -19.05
N ASP A 67 -27.19 -11.08 -19.11
CA ASP A 67 -27.70 -11.88 -17.99
C ASP A 67 -26.73 -11.87 -16.81
N ILE A 68 -25.43 -11.97 -17.09
CA ILE A 68 -24.38 -11.90 -16.07
C ILE A 68 -24.40 -10.54 -15.36
N GLU A 69 -24.53 -9.44 -16.12
CA GLU A 69 -24.59 -8.09 -15.56
C GLU A 69 -25.87 -7.88 -14.73
N ARG A 70 -27.02 -8.37 -15.21
CA ARG A 70 -28.27 -8.32 -14.46
C ARG A 70 -28.18 -9.09 -13.15
N ALA A 71 -27.67 -10.33 -13.19
CA ALA A 71 -27.45 -11.13 -12.00
C ALA A 71 -26.51 -10.46 -11.00
N LEU A 72 -25.43 -9.84 -11.50
CA LEU A 72 -24.49 -9.08 -10.67
C LEU A 72 -25.16 -7.86 -10.02
N SER A 73 -25.97 -7.13 -10.78
CA SER A 73 -26.75 -5.98 -10.28
C SER A 73 -27.69 -6.39 -9.15
N ASP A 74 -28.46 -7.46 -9.34
CA ASP A 74 -29.40 -7.94 -8.33
C ASP A 74 -28.69 -8.44 -7.06
N LEU A 75 -27.58 -9.17 -7.22
CA LEU A 75 -26.74 -9.61 -6.11
C LEU A 75 -26.18 -8.42 -5.32
N LEU A 76 -25.79 -7.34 -6.01
CA LEU A 76 -25.33 -6.11 -5.36
C LEU A 76 -26.45 -5.45 -4.56
N VAL A 77 -27.66 -5.30 -5.12
CA VAL A 77 -28.82 -4.74 -4.40
C VAL A 77 -29.07 -5.51 -3.10
N GLU A 78 -29.19 -6.84 -3.18
CA GLU A 78 -29.40 -7.68 -1.99
C GLU A 78 -28.23 -7.59 -1.00
N THR A 79 -27.00 -7.46 -1.49
CA THR A 79 -25.82 -7.27 -0.63
C THR A 79 -25.88 -5.93 0.11
N MET A 80 -26.31 -4.86 -0.55
CA MET A 80 -26.45 -3.54 0.09
C MET A 80 -27.53 -3.55 1.16
N ASP A 81 -28.64 -4.27 0.93
CA ASP A 81 -29.70 -4.43 1.93
C ASP A 81 -29.21 -5.16 3.19
N ARG A 82 -28.39 -6.21 3.03
CA ARG A 82 -27.79 -6.92 4.18
C ARG A 82 -26.76 -6.07 4.93
N LEU A 83 -25.99 -5.26 4.21
CA LEU A 83 -25.07 -4.29 4.81
C LEU A 83 -25.85 -3.20 5.59
N ASP A 84 -26.97 -2.73 5.03
CA ASP A 84 -27.85 -1.75 5.65
C ASP A 84 -28.42 -2.23 6.99
N GLN A 85 -28.96 -3.46 7.00
CA GLN A 85 -29.51 -4.11 8.21
C GLN A 85 -28.49 -4.27 9.34
N THR A 86 -27.20 -4.27 9.01
CA THR A 86 -26.10 -4.43 9.99
C THR A 86 -25.38 -3.12 10.29
N GLY A 87 -25.79 -1.99 9.71
CA GLY A 87 -25.12 -0.69 9.87
C GLY A 87 -23.71 -0.64 9.30
N LEU A 88 -23.43 -1.50 8.31
CA LEU A 88 -22.13 -1.64 7.67
C LEU A 88 -22.15 -1.06 6.25
N GLY A 89 -20.98 -0.68 5.76
CA GLY A 89 -20.71 -0.41 4.35
C GLY A 89 -19.58 -1.31 3.86
N GLY A 90 -19.65 -1.70 2.59
CA GLY A 90 -18.61 -2.51 1.97
C GLY A 90 -17.39 -1.68 1.59
N ARG A 91 -16.19 -2.26 1.79
CA ARG A 91 -14.88 -1.72 1.37
C ARG A 91 -14.22 -2.57 0.29
N ALA A 92 -14.57 -3.85 0.24
CA ALA A 92 -14.14 -4.77 -0.79
C ALA A 92 -15.30 -5.70 -1.14
N PHE A 93 -15.56 -5.87 -2.43
CA PHE A 93 -16.61 -6.70 -2.99
C PHE A 93 -15.98 -7.73 -3.91
N GLU A 94 -16.32 -8.99 -3.73
CA GLU A 94 -15.86 -10.12 -4.54
C GLU A 94 -17.07 -10.74 -5.24
N ALA A 95 -17.06 -10.71 -6.57
CA ALA A 95 -17.97 -11.47 -7.41
C ALA A 95 -17.29 -12.80 -7.79
N GLY A 96 -17.86 -13.91 -7.33
CA GLY A 96 -17.49 -15.27 -7.73
C GLY A 96 -18.44 -15.77 -8.81
N PHE A 97 -17.87 -16.27 -9.90
CA PHE A 97 -18.57 -16.87 -11.04
C PHE A 97 -18.17 -18.34 -11.11
N TYR A 98 -19.14 -19.24 -10.93
CA TYR A 98 -18.92 -20.68 -10.88
C TYR A 98 -19.52 -21.29 -12.15
N ARG A 99 -18.68 -21.98 -12.93
CA ARG A 99 -19.08 -22.66 -14.17
C ARG A 99 -19.56 -24.07 -13.87
N VAL A 100 -20.41 -24.57 -14.76
CA VAL A 100 -20.92 -25.95 -14.74
C VAL A 100 -19.82 -27.00 -14.72
N ASP A 101 -18.66 -26.71 -15.32
CA ASP A 101 -17.50 -27.61 -15.36
C ASP A 101 -16.57 -27.49 -14.12
N GLY A 102 -16.98 -26.71 -13.13
CA GLY A 102 -16.26 -26.51 -11.86
C GLY A 102 -15.21 -25.40 -11.89
N GLU A 103 -14.95 -24.76 -13.04
CA GLU A 103 -14.05 -23.61 -13.07
C GLU A 103 -14.67 -22.42 -12.31
N THR A 104 -13.88 -21.78 -11.45
CA THR A 104 -14.33 -20.61 -10.67
C THR A 104 -13.48 -19.40 -10.98
N ARG A 105 -14.12 -18.30 -11.36
CA ARG A 105 -13.47 -16.99 -11.50
C ARG A 105 -13.92 -16.07 -10.38
N ARG A 106 -12.96 -15.38 -9.75
CA ARG A 106 -13.24 -14.36 -8.73
C ARG A 106 -12.74 -13.01 -9.19
N ILE A 107 -13.60 -12.01 -9.11
CA ILE A 107 -13.29 -10.63 -9.45
C ILE A 107 -13.50 -9.78 -8.20
N VAL A 108 -12.47 -9.04 -7.80
CA VAL A 108 -12.52 -8.18 -6.62
C VAL A 108 -12.44 -6.72 -7.04
N VAL A 109 -13.34 -5.91 -6.49
CA VAL A 109 -13.28 -4.45 -6.53
C VAL A 109 -13.20 -3.90 -5.11
N ARG A 110 -12.50 -2.78 -4.95
CA ARG A 110 -12.33 -2.09 -3.66
C ARG A 110 -12.80 -0.66 -3.76
N THR A 111 -13.24 -0.12 -2.62
CA THR A 111 -13.69 1.26 -2.50
C THR A 111 -12.89 2.01 -1.44
N GLY A 112 -12.64 3.29 -1.70
CA GLY A 112 -11.90 4.19 -0.81
C GLY A 112 -12.67 4.58 0.44
N ARG A 113 -14.01 4.51 0.39
CA ARG A 113 -14.93 4.75 1.51
C ARG A 113 -15.92 3.58 1.65
N PRO A 114 -16.42 3.31 2.88
CA PRO A 114 -17.51 2.34 3.05
C PRO A 114 -18.72 2.78 2.25
N THR A 115 -19.28 1.89 1.45
CA THR A 115 -20.42 2.22 0.57
C THR A 115 -21.54 1.19 0.65
N ARG A 116 -22.76 1.68 0.43
CA ARG A 116 -23.98 0.91 0.13
C ARG A 116 -24.56 1.29 -1.25
N ASP A 117 -23.77 1.94 -2.12
CA ASP A 117 -24.18 2.37 -3.46
C ASP A 117 -23.97 1.24 -4.48
N ALA A 118 -25.04 0.50 -4.77
CA ALA A 118 -25.04 -0.58 -5.75
C ALA A 118 -24.70 -0.10 -7.17
N PRO A 119 -25.32 0.96 -7.72
CA PRO A 119 -24.94 1.50 -9.04
C PRO A 119 -23.47 1.88 -9.17
N ALA A 120 -22.88 2.54 -8.16
CA ALA A 120 -21.46 2.90 -8.19
C ALA A 120 -20.57 1.64 -8.15
N THR A 121 -20.90 0.67 -7.30
CA THR A 121 -20.15 -0.58 -7.18
C THR A 121 -20.23 -1.42 -8.47
N LEU A 122 -21.40 -1.47 -9.12
CA LEU A 122 -21.59 -2.15 -10.40
C LEU A 122 -20.71 -1.53 -11.50
N ARG A 123 -20.59 -0.19 -11.54
CA ARG A 123 -19.68 0.49 -12.46
C ARG A 123 -18.22 0.06 -12.25
N LEU A 124 -17.78 -0.10 -11.00
CA LEU A 124 -16.42 -0.60 -10.72
C LEU A 124 -16.22 -2.02 -11.25
N PHE A 125 -17.22 -2.90 -11.11
CA PHE A 125 -17.15 -4.24 -11.69
C PHE A 125 -17.07 -4.20 -13.21
N ARG A 126 -17.87 -3.37 -13.88
CA ARG A 126 -17.80 -3.20 -15.35
C ARG A 126 -16.40 -2.77 -15.80
N GLU A 127 -15.82 -1.75 -15.17
CA GLU A 127 -14.46 -1.30 -15.45
C GLU A 127 -13.44 -2.43 -15.22
N ARG A 128 -13.60 -3.18 -14.12
CA ARG A 128 -12.68 -4.26 -13.77
C ARG A 128 -12.76 -5.45 -14.73
N ILE A 129 -13.98 -5.85 -15.14
CA ILE A 129 -14.23 -6.92 -16.10
C ILE A 129 -13.66 -6.54 -17.47
N ALA A 130 -13.89 -5.30 -17.92
CA ALA A 130 -13.36 -4.79 -19.18
C ALA A 130 -11.82 -4.72 -19.20
N ALA A 131 -11.19 -4.54 -18.04
CA ALA A 131 -9.73 -4.47 -17.88
C ALA A 131 -9.06 -5.83 -17.59
N LEU A 132 -9.78 -6.96 -17.67
CA LEU A 132 -9.18 -8.28 -17.47
C LEU A 132 -8.26 -8.65 -18.64
N ALA A 133 -7.06 -9.14 -18.33
CA ALA A 133 -6.12 -9.65 -19.33
C ALA A 133 -6.64 -10.92 -20.03
N VAL A 134 -7.39 -11.75 -19.30
CA VAL A 134 -8.13 -12.89 -19.83
C VAL A 134 -9.61 -12.59 -19.63
N PRO A 135 -10.41 -12.51 -20.70
CA PRO A 135 -11.84 -12.24 -20.61
C PRO A 135 -12.56 -13.21 -19.67
N LEU A 136 -13.67 -12.75 -19.10
CA LEU A 136 -14.55 -13.62 -18.33
C LEU A 136 -15.28 -14.56 -19.31
N ASP A 137 -14.73 -15.76 -19.49
CA ASP A 137 -15.31 -16.79 -20.36
C ASP A 137 -16.33 -17.65 -19.58
N PRO A 138 -17.62 -17.63 -19.98
CA PRO A 138 -18.64 -18.45 -19.34
C PRO A 138 -18.55 -19.94 -19.69
N GLY A 139 -17.83 -20.36 -20.75
CA GLY A 139 -17.81 -21.75 -21.19
C GLY A 139 -19.22 -22.29 -21.47
N PHE A 140 -19.65 -23.30 -20.69
CA PHE A 140 -21.02 -23.85 -20.72
C PHE A 140 -22.05 -23.04 -19.93
N GLY A 141 -21.67 -21.89 -19.40
CA GLY A 141 -22.48 -21.01 -18.58
C GLY A 141 -22.10 -21.11 -17.09
N PHE A 142 -22.50 -20.07 -16.36
CA PHE A 142 -22.42 -20.02 -14.91
C PHE A 142 -23.72 -20.55 -14.31
N ASP A 143 -23.63 -21.58 -13.47
CA ASP A 143 -24.76 -22.13 -12.72
C ASP A 143 -24.88 -21.51 -11.32
N GLN A 144 -23.84 -20.82 -10.86
CA GLN A 144 -23.85 -20.04 -9.63
C GLN A 144 -23.05 -18.74 -9.76
N MET A 145 -23.60 -17.69 -9.16
CA MET A 145 -22.88 -16.45 -8.86
C MET A 145 -22.97 -16.13 -7.36
N ARG A 146 -21.87 -15.64 -6.80
CA ARG A 146 -21.77 -15.25 -5.39
C ARG A 146 -21.24 -13.83 -5.28
N MET A 147 -21.89 -13.00 -4.49
CA MET A 147 -21.32 -11.75 -3.99
C MET A 147 -20.84 -11.94 -2.57
N SER A 148 -19.60 -11.57 -2.28
CA SER A 148 -19.02 -11.60 -0.94
C SER A 148 -18.42 -10.26 -0.60
N VAL A 149 -18.57 -9.81 0.65
CA VAL A 149 -18.00 -8.55 1.13
C VAL A 149 -16.91 -8.86 2.15
N PRO A 150 -15.70 -9.27 1.72
CA PRO A 150 -14.64 -9.70 2.63
C PRO A 150 -14.15 -8.61 3.58
N TRP A 151 -14.40 -7.34 3.25
CA TRP A 151 -14.06 -6.22 4.12
C TRP A 151 -15.21 -5.24 4.22
N THR A 152 -15.68 -5.03 5.44
CA THR A 152 -16.71 -4.06 5.81
C THR A 152 -16.14 -3.04 6.79
N GLN A 153 -16.83 -1.91 6.90
CA GLN A 153 -16.57 -0.89 7.91
C GLN A 153 -17.93 -0.32 8.34
N ILE A 154 -18.03 0.17 9.59
CA ILE A 154 -19.25 0.82 10.09
C ILE A 154 -19.61 1.98 9.16
N LEU A 155 -20.87 2.03 8.72
CA LEU A 155 -21.42 3.10 7.93
C LEU A 155 -22.71 3.55 8.60
N ALA A 156 -22.57 4.52 9.51
CA ALA A 156 -23.72 5.10 10.19
C ALA A 156 -24.68 5.73 9.17
N PRO A 157 -26.00 5.68 9.40
CA PRO A 157 -26.94 6.46 8.62
C PRO A 157 -26.62 7.94 8.76
N THR A 158 -26.18 8.57 7.67
CA THR A 158 -26.00 10.01 7.60
C THR A 158 -27.34 10.66 7.24
N GLN A 159 -27.88 11.46 8.15
CA GLN A 159 -28.91 12.43 7.79
C GLN A 159 -28.25 13.46 6.88
N GLN A 160 -28.69 13.56 5.63
CA GLN A 160 -28.23 14.63 4.74
C GLN A 160 -28.62 15.96 5.39
N GLY A 161 -27.64 16.68 5.93
CA GLY A 161 -27.84 18.04 6.41
C GLY A 161 -28.27 18.94 5.25
N LEU A 162 -28.98 20.04 5.57
CA LEU A 162 -29.28 21.11 4.61
C LEU A 162 -28.01 21.87 4.17
N GLU A 163 -26.90 21.67 4.89
CA GLU A 163 -25.59 22.21 4.54
C GLU A 163 -24.89 21.26 3.57
N ARG A 164 -24.53 21.81 2.41
CA ARG A 164 -23.88 21.11 1.31
C ARG A 164 -22.50 20.62 1.77
N GLU A 165 -22.40 19.35 2.13
CA GLU A 165 -21.12 18.66 2.33
C GLU A 165 -20.21 18.95 1.14
N THR A 166 -18.94 19.25 1.41
CA THR A 166 -17.95 19.66 0.42
C THR A 166 -17.82 18.57 -0.66
N PRO A 167 -18.37 18.72 -1.87
CA PRO A 167 -18.54 17.62 -2.83
C PRO A 167 -17.22 17.02 -3.35
N GLY A 168 -16.10 17.68 -3.08
CA GLY A 168 -14.78 17.37 -3.63
C GLY A 168 -14.23 16.03 -3.16
N GLU A 169 -14.32 15.71 -1.86
CA GLU A 169 -13.66 14.52 -1.33
C GLU A 169 -14.33 13.20 -1.76
N GLU A 170 -15.67 13.19 -1.83
CA GLU A 170 -16.40 12.03 -2.32
C GLU A 170 -16.20 11.81 -3.82
N ALA A 171 -16.22 12.89 -4.60
CA ALA A 171 -15.97 12.82 -6.03
C ALA A 171 -14.54 12.33 -6.31
N PHE A 172 -13.56 12.81 -5.53
CA PHE A 172 -12.17 12.38 -5.60
C PHE A 172 -12.01 10.90 -5.22
N SER A 173 -12.63 10.45 -4.12
CA SER A 173 -12.60 9.04 -3.72
C SER A 173 -13.18 8.13 -4.81
N ARG A 174 -14.33 8.52 -5.41
CA ARG A 174 -14.94 7.80 -6.53
C ARG A 174 -14.07 7.80 -7.79
N LEU A 175 -13.29 8.86 -8.02
CA LEU A 175 -12.32 8.90 -9.12
C LEU A 175 -11.20 7.89 -8.88
N VAL A 176 -10.60 7.88 -7.67
CA VAL A 176 -9.55 6.94 -7.29
C VAL A 176 -10.02 5.50 -7.44
N ASP A 177 -11.24 5.19 -7.00
CA ASP A 177 -11.82 3.85 -7.10
C ASP A 177 -11.94 3.39 -8.56
N ARG A 178 -12.46 4.27 -9.45
CA ARG A 178 -12.58 3.96 -10.88
C ARG A 178 -11.22 3.75 -11.55
N LEU A 179 -10.26 4.63 -11.29
CA LEU A 179 -8.91 4.50 -11.83
C LEU A 179 -8.26 3.20 -11.34
N THR A 180 -8.43 2.87 -10.06
CA THR A 180 -7.89 1.65 -9.45
C THR A 180 -8.53 0.39 -10.03
N ALA A 181 -9.85 0.38 -10.26
CA ALA A 181 -10.55 -0.75 -10.86
C ALA A 181 -10.08 -1.03 -12.29
N ARG A 182 -9.78 0.03 -13.06
CA ARG A 182 -9.36 -0.06 -14.47
C ARG A 182 -7.87 -0.33 -14.64
N LEU A 183 -7.01 0.42 -13.96
CA LEU A 183 -5.54 0.37 -14.13
C LEU A 183 -4.87 -0.63 -13.18
N GLY A 184 -5.58 -1.07 -12.15
CA GLY A 184 -5.03 -1.89 -11.07
C GLY A 184 -4.47 -1.05 -9.91
N PRO A 185 -4.30 -1.66 -8.72
CA PRO A 185 -3.88 -0.98 -7.49
C PRO A 185 -2.45 -0.43 -7.55
N GLU A 186 -1.56 -1.04 -8.32
CA GLU A 186 -0.15 -0.63 -8.42
C GLU A 186 0.04 0.59 -9.35
N ALA A 187 -0.95 0.91 -10.18
CA ALA A 187 -0.88 2.02 -11.13
C ALA A 187 -1.40 3.35 -10.56
N VAL A 188 -2.22 3.29 -9.50
CA VAL A 188 -2.81 4.47 -8.86
C VAL A 188 -2.21 4.62 -7.48
N LEU A 189 -1.20 5.48 -7.37
CA LEU A 189 -0.38 5.64 -6.18
C LEU A 189 -0.59 7.01 -5.55
N ARG A 190 -0.41 7.08 -4.23
CA ARG A 190 -0.34 8.34 -3.46
C ARG A 190 0.92 8.35 -2.61
N PHE A 191 1.40 9.53 -2.28
CA PHE A 191 2.45 9.68 -1.29
C PHE A 191 1.88 9.51 0.12
N GLU A 192 2.60 8.74 0.94
CA GLU A 192 2.38 8.62 2.37
C GLU A 192 3.68 9.04 3.07
N PRO A 193 3.61 9.82 4.18
CA PRO A 193 4.79 10.12 4.97
C PRO A 193 5.43 8.82 5.45
N PHE A 194 6.75 8.83 5.57
CA PHE A 194 7.49 7.73 6.14
C PHE A 194 8.55 8.30 7.06
N ALA A 195 8.60 7.82 8.29
CA ALA A 195 9.51 8.31 9.34
C ALA A 195 10.99 8.05 9.00
N SER A 196 11.55 8.91 8.16
CA SER A 196 12.94 8.91 7.70
C SER A 196 13.40 10.35 7.51
N HIS A 197 14.52 10.71 8.13
CA HIS A 197 15.15 12.01 7.91
C HIS A 197 15.89 12.08 6.58
N ILE A 198 16.15 10.94 5.93
CA ILE A 198 16.71 10.86 4.57
C ILE A 198 15.66 11.32 3.56
N PRO A 199 15.93 12.36 2.74
CA PRO A 199 14.93 12.95 1.85
C PRO A 199 14.28 11.98 0.88
N GLU A 200 15.07 11.10 0.25
CA GLU A 200 14.63 10.10 -0.72
C GLU A 200 13.64 9.08 -0.12
N ARG A 201 13.58 9.01 1.21
CA ARG A 201 12.78 8.03 1.96
C ARG A 201 11.77 8.68 2.90
N ALA A 202 11.71 10.01 2.96
CA ALA A 202 10.76 10.73 3.80
C ALA A 202 9.30 10.54 3.36
N ALA A 203 9.10 10.03 2.15
CA ALA A 203 7.81 9.65 1.59
C ALA A 203 7.92 8.32 0.86
N ARG A 204 6.83 7.58 0.80
CA ARG A 204 6.70 6.39 -0.04
C ARG A 204 5.44 6.44 -0.88
N LEU A 205 5.49 5.81 -2.04
CA LEU A 205 4.29 5.58 -2.85
C LEU A 205 3.57 4.34 -2.34
N VAL A 206 2.28 4.49 -2.05
CA VAL A 206 1.39 3.39 -1.67
C VAL A 206 0.17 3.39 -2.59
N PRO A 207 -0.47 2.23 -2.83
CA PRO A 207 -1.74 2.18 -3.53
C PRO A 207 -2.74 3.17 -2.95
N ALA A 208 -3.35 4.00 -3.79
CA ALA A 208 -4.22 5.08 -3.34
C ALA A 208 -5.46 4.56 -2.59
N ALA A 209 -5.93 3.36 -2.93
CA ALA A 209 -7.04 2.68 -2.27
C ALA A 209 -6.65 1.93 -0.98
N ALA A 210 -5.35 1.89 -0.62
CA ALA A 210 -4.91 1.28 0.63
C ALA A 210 -5.43 2.06 1.85
N ARG A 211 -5.51 1.39 3.00
CA ARG A 211 -5.81 2.06 4.27
C ARG A 211 -4.81 3.21 4.48
N HIS A 212 -5.30 4.36 4.92
CA HIS A 212 -4.43 5.46 5.34
C HIS A 212 -3.70 5.03 6.62
N GLY A 213 -2.37 5.10 6.62
CA GLY A 213 -1.61 5.04 7.86
C GLY A 213 -2.03 6.17 8.79
N ASP A 214 -1.78 5.99 10.09
CA ASP A 214 -2.04 7.01 11.10
C ASP A 214 -0.95 8.10 11.10
N GLU A 215 0.11 7.94 10.29
CA GLU A 215 1.19 8.92 10.14
C GLU A 215 0.70 10.12 9.32
N THR A 216 0.81 11.30 9.92
CA THR A 216 0.49 12.59 9.31
C THR A 216 1.75 13.23 8.76
N TRP A 217 1.60 14.03 7.70
CA TRP A 217 2.68 14.91 7.26
C TRP A 217 3.02 15.88 8.40
N PRO A 218 4.30 16.26 8.56
CA PRO A 218 4.66 17.33 9.47
C PRO A 218 3.90 18.61 9.10
N ASP A 219 3.46 19.36 10.11
CA ASP A 219 2.85 20.66 9.88
C ASP A 219 3.85 21.58 9.18
N LEU A 220 3.39 22.25 8.12
CA LEU A 220 4.16 23.28 7.44
C LEU A 220 4.14 24.54 8.30
N ASP A 221 5.31 25.06 8.66
CA ASP A 221 5.40 26.41 9.22
C ASP A 221 5.13 27.41 8.08
N PRO A 222 4.07 28.25 8.17
CA PRO A 222 3.75 29.21 7.12
C PRO A 222 4.85 30.26 6.91
N ASP A 223 5.65 30.52 7.94
CA ASP A 223 6.71 31.54 7.94
C ASP A 223 8.07 30.97 7.48
N ASP A 224 8.21 29.63 7.38
CA ASP A 224 9.43 28.97 6.90
C ASP A 224 9.23 28.40 5.48
N PRO A 225 9.93 28.92 4.45
CA PRO A 225 9.84 28.38 3.10
C PRO A 225 10.22 26.89 3.07
N PRO A 226 9.58 26.06 2.22
CA PRO A 226 9.79 24.62 2.21
C PRO A 226 11.29 24.30 2.11
N LEU A 227 11.79 23.57 3.11
CA LEU A 227 13.21 23.21 3.22
C LEU A 227 13.68 22.34 2.04
N ARG A 228 12.75 21.64 1.38
CA ARG A 228 13.04 20.61 0.37
C ARG A 228 12.21 20.83 -0.89
N PRO A 229 12.78 20.63 -2.09
CA PRO A 229 12.09 20.82 -3.36
C PRO A 229 11.08 19.70 -3.63
N LEU A 230 10.02 20.01 -4.40
CA LEU A 230 9.05 19.02 -4.87
C LEU A 230 9.67 18.07 -5.91
N GLN A 231 10.56 18.58 -6.76
CA GLN A 231 11.27 17.79 -7.74
C GLN A 231 12.64 17.39 -7.20
N MET A 232 12.79 16.10 -6.89
CA MET A 232 14.07 15.50 -6.51
C MET A 232 14.61 14.61 -7.64
N PHE A 233 15.94 14.48 -7.71
CA PHE A 233 16.63 13.56 -8.61
C PHE A 233 17.11 12.35 -7.82
N ASP A 234 16.63 11.17 -8.20
CA ASP A 234 17.12 9.88 -7.72
C ASP A 234 17.67 9.07 -8.91
N PRO A 235 18.99 8.84 -9.02
CA PRO A 235 20.03 9.31 -8.11
C PRO A 235 20.32 10.81 -8.24
N PRO A 236 20.91 11.45 -7.20
CA PRO A 236 21.38 12.84 -7.28
C PRO A 236 22.38 13.06 -8.42
N GLN A 237 22.31 14.23 -9.07
CA GLN A 237 23.13 14.53 -10.23
C GLN A 237 24.44 15.22 -9.82
N PRO A 238 25.61 14.75 -10.29
CA PRO A 238 26.88 15.37 -9.92
C PRO A 238 27.01 16.79 -10.51
N VAL A 239 27.69 17.66 -9.77
CA VAL A 239 28.06 19.00 -10.25
C VAL A 239 29.55 19.25 -10.08
N GLU A 240 30.10 20.03 -11.00
CA GLU A 240 31.49 20.48 -10.93
C GLU A 240 31.52 21.86 -10.27
N THR A 241 32.12 21.97 -9.09
CA THR A 241 32.34 23.24 -8.41
C THR A 241 33.60 23.92 -8.96
N LEU A 242 33.51 25.23 -9.20
CA LEU A 242 34.61 26.01 -9.77
C LEU A 242 35.21 26.99 -8.75
N ALA A 243 34.41 27.38 -7.76
CA ALA A 243 34.83 28.23 -6.66
C ALA A 243 33.99 27.89 -5.44
N GLU A 244 34.65 27.63 -4.31
CA GLU A 244 34.02 27.25 -3.05
C GLU A 244 34.43 28.25 -1.95
N VAL A 245 33.49 28.55 -1.06
CA VAL A 245 33.81 29.23 0.21
C VAL A 245 34.33 28.17 1.19
N PRO A 246 35.39 28.44 1.98
CA PRO A 246 35.82 27.53 3.04
C PRO A 246 34.65 27.17 3.97
N ASP A 247 34.37 25.87 4.11
CA ASP A 247 33.23 25.30 4.84
C ASP A 247 31.83 25.79 4.42
N GLY A 248 31.68 26.23 3.16
CA GLY A 248 30.45 26.83 2.67
C GLY A 248 29.92 26.23 1.36
N TYR A 249 29.01 26.97 0.74
CA TYR A 249 28.38 26.65 -0.54
C TYR A 249 29.30 27.01 -1.74
N PRO A 250 29.07 26.43 -2.94
CA PRO A 250 29.81 26.81 -4.13
C PRO A 250 29.36 28.20 -4.62
N LEU A 251 30.30 29.08 -4.94
CA LEU A 251 30.03 30.37 -5.59
C LEU A 251 29.67 30.20 -7.07
N LYS A 252 30.28 29.20 -7.72
CA LYS A 252 30.03 28.84 -9.12
C LYS A 252 30.04 27.33 -9.27
N PHE A 253 29.05 26.79 -9.96
CA PHE A 253 28.99 25.38 -10.29
C PHE A 253 28.54 25.17 -11.74
N ARG A 254 28.98 24.07 -12.33
CA ARG A 254 28.56 23.64 -13.66
C ARG A 254 27.67 22.43 -13.53
N TRP A 255 26.46 22.54 -14.09
CA TRP A 255 25.49 21.45 -14.15
C TRP A 255 24.95 21.35 -15.56
N ARG A 256 24.94 20.13 -16.13
CA ARG A 256 24.51 19.89 -17.53
C ARG A 256 25.17 20.82 -18.55
N ARG A 257 26.47 21.09 -18.36
CA ARG A 257 27.30 22.01 -19.18
C ARG A 257 26.91 23.50 -19.12
N VAL A 258 25.97 23.86 -18.25
CA VAL A 258 25.59 25.25 -17.99
C VAL A 258 26.31 25.72 -16.74
N LEU A 259 26.89 26.93 -16.80
CA LEU A 259 27.53 27.58 -15.67
C LEU A 259 26.50 28.38 -14.89
N HIS A 260 26.39 28.11 -13.60
CA HIS A 260 25.54 28.84 -12.66
C HIS A 260 26.41 29.63 -11.68
N GLU A 261 26.08 30.90 -11.49
CA GLU A 261 26.73 31.79 -10.52
C GLU A 261 25.75 32.08 -9.39
N VAL A 262 26.13 31.67 -8.18
CA VAL A 262 25.29 31.73 -6.98
C VAL A 262 25.26 33.15 -6.44
N THR A 263 24.05 33.68 -6.26
CA THR A 263 23.79 35.02 -5.70
C THR A 263 23.35 34.96 -4.25
N ARG A 264 22.60 33.92 -3.88
CA ARG A 264 22.10 33.68 -2.51
C ARG A 264 22.26 32.22 -2.16
N ALA A 265 22.55 31.96 -0.89
CA ALA A 265 22.65 30.60 -0.38
C ALA A 265 22.21 30.54 1.08
N GLU A 266 21.64 29.41 1.47
CA GLU A 266 21.14 29.13 2.81
C GLU A 266 21.46 27.68 3.20
N GLY A 267 21.76 27.45 4.48
CA GLY A 267 22.19 26.17 5.02
C GLY A 267 23.46 26.29 5.89
N PRO A 268 24.09 25.17 6.28
CA PRO A 268 23.78 23.81 5.86
C PRO A 268 22.66 23.14 6.67
N GLU A 269 21.76 22.41 6.00
CA GLU A 269 20.98 21.32 6.62
C GLU A 269 21.86 20.06 6.63
N ARG A 270 22.29 19.62 7.82
CA ARG A 270 23.18 18.47 7.97
C ARG A 270 22.38 17.19 8.17
N ILE A 271 22.48 16.27 7.22
CA ILE A 271 21.78 14.98 7.23
C ILE A 271 22.81 13.84 7.28
N SER A 272 22.85 13.12 8.39
CA SER A 272 23.66 11.90 8.54
C SER A 272 22.94 10.67 7.96
N GLY A 273 23.70 9.66 7.54
CA GLY A 273 23.13 8.38 7.12
C GLY A 273 22.36 7.68 8.24
N GLU A 274 21.35 6.87 7.88
CA GLU A 274 20.67 6.00 8.83
C GLU A 274 21.60 4.83 9.22
N TRP A 275 22.27 4.93 10.37
CA TRP A 275 23.30 3.98 10.80
C TRP A 275 22.81 2.52 10.86
N TRP A 276 21.52 2.28 11.11
CA TRP A 276 20.91 0.96 11.18
C TRP A 276 20.64 0.31 9.80
N ARG A 277 20.69 1.09 8.70
CA ARG A 277 20.43 0.61 7.33
C ARG A 277 21.62 0.76 6.40
N ALA A 278 22.33 1.87 6.53
CA ALA A 278 23.47 2.20 5.70
C ALA A 278 24.59 2.81 6.58
N PRO A 279 25.28 1.99 7.39
CA PRO A 279 26.30 2.48 8.33
C PRO A 279 27.46 3.21 7.64
N ASN A 280 27.68 2.95 6.35
CA ASN A 280 28.73 3.58 5.54
C ASN A 280 28.23 4.81 4.75
N GLN A 281 26.97 5.22 4.90
CA GLN A 281 26.43 6.39 4.22
C GLN A 281 27.02 7.65 4.85
N ARG A 282 27.78 8.39 4.05
CA ARG A 282 28.40 9.65 4.46
C ARG A 282 27.36 10.73 4.75
N THR A 283 27.67 11.57 5.73
CA THR A 283 26.90 12.79 6.04
C THR A 283 26.84 13.71 4.82
N ARG A 284 25.69 14.36 4.64
CA ARG A 284 25.43 15.31 3.56
C ARG A 284 25.11 16.68 4.15
N ASP A 285 25.85 17.70 3.74
CA ASP A 285 25.54 19.09 4.07
C ASP A 285 24.77 19.70 2.89
N TYR A 286 23.48 19.98 3.09
CA TYR A 286 22.57 20.50 2.07
C TYR A 286 22.51 22.02 2.09
N TYR A 287 22.48 22.63 0.90
CA TYR A 287 22.39 24.07 0.69
C TYR A 287 21.29 24.38 -0.32
N ARG A 288 20.46 25.38 -0.02
CA ARG A 288 19.53 25.99 -0.95
C ARG A 288 20.23 27.19 -1.58
N VAL A 289 20.43 27.17 -2.90
CA VAL A 289 21.13 28.27 -3.60
C VAL A 289 20.26 28.84 -4.70
N GLU A 290 20.40 30.14 -4.94
CA GLU A 290 19.78 30.88 -6.03
C GLU A 290 20.87 31.35 -6.99
N ASP A 291 20.67 31.19 -8.31
CA ASP A 291 21.57 31.73 -9.32
C ASP A 291 21.19 33.16 -9.74
N ARG A 292 22.00 33.78 -10.61
CA ARG A 292 21.73 35.11 -11.18
C ARG A 292 20.43 35.21 -11.98
N ASP A 293 19.95 34.10 -12.53
CA ASP A 293 18.70 34.04 -13.30
C ASP A 293 17.49 33.81 -12.37
N GLY A 294 17.68 33.77 -11.05
CA GLY A 294 16.63 33.52 -10.06
C GLY A 294 16.24 32.04 -9.92
N ARG A 295 16.99 31.12 -10.53
CA ARG A 295 16.74 29.67 -10.41
C ARG A 295 17.23 29.17 -9.07
N ARG A 296 16.42 28.36 -8.40
CA ARG A 296 16.70 27.85 -7.06
C ARG A 296 17.02 26.35 -7.09
N PHE A 297 18.17 25.99 -6.56
CA PHE A 297 18.70 24.63 -6.57
C PHE A 297 18.89 24.11 -5.14
N TRP A 298 18.72 22.80 -4.97
CA TRP A 298 19.04 22.11 -3.73
C TRP A 298 20.28 21.24 -3.94
N LEU A 299 21.42 21.70 -3.41
CA LEU A 299 22.70 21.03 -3.53
C LEU A 299 23.09 20.35 -2.23
N PHE A 300 23.97 19.36 -2.30
CA PHE A 300 24.70 18.92 -1.13
C PHE A 300 26.15 18.59 -1.41
N ARG A 301 26.95 18.74 -0.37
CA ARG A 301 28.31 18.20 -0.27
C ARG A 301 28.24 16.82 0.39
N GLN A 302 28.86 15.81 -0.22
CA GLN A 302 28.98 14.48 0.36
C GLN A 302 30.26 14.37 1.20
N GLY A 303 30.11 14.13 2.51
CA GLY A 303 31.20 14.14 3.49
C GLY A 303 31.34 15.49 4.20
N LEU A 304 31.93 15.47 5.40
CA LEU A 304 32.23 16.69 6.15
C LEU A 304 33.49 17.36 5.59
N TYR A 305 33.60 18.67 5.84
CA TYR A 305 34.80 19.43 5.50
C TYR A 305 36.05 18.79 6.11
N GLY A 306 37.09 18.59 5.29
CA GLY A 306 38.35 17.99 5.72
C GLY A 306 38.37 16.45 5.78
N GLU A 307 37.23 15.76 5.62
CA GLU A 307 37.22 14.29 5.53
C GLU A 307 37.75 13.76 4.19
N THR A 308 37.59 14.56 3.13
CA THR A 308 38.07 14.23 1.79
C THR A 308 38.82 15.39 1.15
N PRO A 309 39.93 15.12 0.45
CA PRO A 309 40.70 16.15 -0.25
C PRO A 309 39.92 16.79 -1.41
N GLU A 310 38.96 16.07 -2.01
CA GLU A 310 38.07 16.58 -3.05
C GLU A 310 36.60 16.36 -2.65
N PRO A 311 35.88 17.39 -2.18
CA PRO A 311 34.47 17.27 -1.84
C PRO A 311 33.64 17.02 -3.10
N ARG A 312 32.76 16.02 -3.06
CA ARG A 312 31.84 15.73 -4.16
C ARG A 312 30.52 16.46 -3.94
N TRP A 313 30.12 17.23 -4.94
CA TRP A 313 28.89 18.00 -4.92
C TRP A 313 27.85 17.39 -5.86
N PHE A 314 26.59 17.49 -5.45
CA PHE A 314 25.45 17.01 -6.21
C PHE A 314 24.30 18.00 -6.14
N ILE A 315 23.52 18.08 -7.21
CA ILE A 315 22.15 18.64 -7.17
C ILE A 315 21.20 17.49 -6.87
N HIS A 316 20.44 17.67 -5.79
CA HIS A 316 19.41 16.72 -5.37
C HIS A 316 18.01 17.13 -5.83
N GLY A 317 17.76 18.41 -6.09
CA GLY A 317 16.46 18.86 -6.59
C GLY A 317 16.39 20.32 -7.01
N LEU A 318 15.24 20.70 -7.54
CA LEU A 318 14.95 22.05 -8.06
C LEU A 318 13.71 22.62 -7.37
N PHE A 319 13.79 23.86 -6.91
CA PHE A 319 12.63 24.59 -6.40
C PHE A 319 11.92 25.27 -7.58
N ALA A 320 10.58 25.28 -7.54
CA ALA A 320 9.73 25.88 -8.58
C ALA A 320 9.82 27.41 -8.62
#